data_AF-A0A936RXX5-F1
#
_entry.id   AF-A0A936RXX5-F1
#
_cell.length_a   1.000
_cell.length_b   1.000
_cell.length_c   1.000
_cell.angle_alpha   90.00
_cell.angle_beta   90.00
_cell.angle_gamma   90.00
#
_symmetry.space_group_name_H-M   'P 1'
#
loop_
_entity.id
_entity.type
_entity.pdbx_description
1 polymer ?
#
loop_
_entity_poly.entity_id
_entity_poly.type
_entity_poly.pdbx_seq_one_letter_code
_entity_poly.pdbx_strand_id
1 'polypeptide(L)'
;MTKRSPQNADFGRFFYSLVRHTVFIGIANSMQGNKAIAAVLLLYYHLLREGGITHDQTIYVDPEDFNAFEYVKVEVDPDQRSEINQDLLRRGAVIALLCELNDMITEYEDDYLSQPFTTKIFEALGKEASEAVPEVPMIIETVRTSEASLDYEALQSMLKGVFEKYVVREISALVSSSDA
;
A
#
# COMPACT_ATOMS: atom_id res chain seq x y z
N MET A 1 23.69 -21.58 9.90
CA MET A 1 23.22 -21.11 8.58
C MET A 1 22.42 -22.23 7.95
N THR A 2 21.13 -22.24 8.22
CA THR A 2 20.20 -23.30 7.78
C THR A 2 19.21 -22.62 6.86
N LYS A 3 19.36 -22.85 5.55
CA LYS A 3 18.36 -22.47 4.55
C LYS A 3 17.03 -23.11 4.97
N ARG A 4 16.03 -22.30 5.32
CA ARG A 4 14.67 -22.79 5.52
C ARG A 4 14.08 -23.10 4.15
N SER A 5 13.51 -24.29 4.05
CA SER A 5 12.77 -24.81 2.89
C SER A 5 11.64 -23.86 2.50
N PRO A 6 11.35 -23.68 1.19
CA PRO A 6 10.18 -22.94 0.73
C PRO A 6 8.95 -23.81 0.98
N GLN A 7 8.33 -23.65 2.14
CA GLN A 7 6.98 -24.13 2.39
C GLN A 7 6.18 -22.88 2.77
N ASN A 8 5.20 -22.55 1.91
CA ASN A 8 4.26 -21.43 1.92
C ASN A 8 4.43 -20.35 0.83
N ALA A 9 4.94 -20.70 -0.36
CA ALA A 9 4.88 -19.85 -1.56
C ALA A 9 3.69 -20.19 -2.49
N ASP A 10 2.69 -20.88 -1.98
CA ASP A 10 1.38 -21.00 -2.62
C ASP A 10 0.41 -20.24 -1.72
N PHE A 11 -0.04 -19.05 -2.14
CA PHE A 11 -1.42 -18.55 -1.98
C PHE A 11 -1.43 -17.03 -2.22
N GLY A 12 -1.92 -16.65 -3.40
CA GLY A 12 -2.00 -15.27 -3.90
C GLY A 12 -2.24 -15.16 -5.40
N ARG A 13 -2.29 -16.27 -6.14
CA ARG A 13 -2.77 -16.32 -7.53
C ARG A 13 -4.29 -16.11 -7.61
N PHE A 14 -4.77 -14.93 -7.22
CA PHE A 14 -6.09 -14.47 -7.61
C PHE A 14 -5.97 -13.75 -8.96
N PHE A 15 -6.75 -14.24 -9.93
CA PHE A 15 -6.94 -13.60 -11.21
C PHE A 15 -7.54 -12.21 -10.98
N TYR A 16 -6.69 -11.18 -10.93
CA TYR A 16 -7.15 -9.80 -11.03
C TYR A 16 -7.65 -9.57 -12.46
N SER A 17 -8.96 -9.70 -12.64
CA SER A 17 -9.66 -9.28 -13.85
C SER A 17 -9.37 -7.80 -14.11
N LEU A 18 -8.89 -7.50 -15.30
CA LEU A 18 -8.47 -6.18 -15.73
C LEU A 18 -9.70 -5.32 -16.02
N VAL A 19 -10.36 -4.85 -14.98
CA VAL A 19 -11.41 -3.84 -15.10
C VAL A 19 -10.98 -2.60 -14.34
N ARG A 20 -10.58 -1.57 -15.09
CA ARG A 20 -10.25 -0.24 -14.57
C ARG A 20 -11.53 0.47 -14.15
N HIS A 21 -12.16 0.00 -13.08
CA HIS A 21 -13.24 0.72 -12.44
C HIS A 21 -12.65 1.55 -11.31
N THR A 22 -12.75 2.87 -11.46
CA THR A 22 -12.59 3.78 -10.34
C THR A 22 -13.69 3.46 -9.32
N VAL A 23 -13.30 3.13 -8.09
CA VAL A 23 -14.27 2.94 -7.00
C VAL A 23 -14.88 4.31 -6.68
N PHE A 24 -16.21 4.36 -6.66
CA PHE A 24 -16.96 5.52 -6.21
C PHE A 24 -17.75 5.17 -4.96
N ILE A 25 -17.55 5.92 -3.88
CA ILE A 25 -18.25 5.73 -2.60
C ILE A 25 -19.27 6.86 -2.45
N GLY A 26 -20.55 6.51 -2.47
CA GLY A 26 -21.66 7.39 -2.14
C GLY A 26 -22.51 6.80 -1.00
N ILE A 27 -23.65 7.42 -0.73
CA ILE A 27 -24.51 7.02 0.39
C ILE A 27 -24.96 5.55 0.33
N ALA A 28 -25.22 5.04 -0.88
CA ALA A 28 -25.73 3.69 -1.11
C ALA A 28 -24.70 2.58 -0.81
N ASN A 29 -23.41 2.90 -0.80
CA ASN A 29 -22.31 1.97 -0.51
C ASN A 29 -21.33 2.52 0.54
N SER A 30 -21.79 3.39 1.43
CA SER A 30 -21.00 3.94 2.55
C SER A 30 -20.38 2.86 3.44
N MET A 31 -21.05 1.71 3.59
CA MET A 31 -20.50 0.55 4.32
C MET A 31 -19.22 0.00 3.69
N GLN A 32 -19.10 0.05 2.36
CA GLN A 32 -17.86 -0.31 1.67
C GLN A 32 -16.73 0.65 2.04
N GLY A 33 -17.02 1.95 2.12
CA GLY A 33 -16.06 2.95 2.58
C GLY A 33 -15.62 2.73 4.03
N ASN A 34 -16.54 2.39 4.93
CA ASN A 34 -16.22 2.08 6.32
C ASN A 34 -15.29 0.86 6.44
N LYS A 35 -15.57 -0.21 5.68
CA LYS A 35 -14.71 -1.40 5.61
C LYS A 35 -13.31 -1.05 5.10
N ALA A 36 -13.23 -0.25 4.04
CA ALA A 36 -11.97 0.21 3.49
C ALA A 36 -11.15 1.05 4.49
N ILE A 37 -11.80 1.95 5.24
CA ILE A 37 -11.13 2.72 6.30
C ILE A 37 -10.62 1.78 7.39
N ALA A 38 -11.45 0.83 7.86
CA ALA A 38 -11.04 -0.14 8.87
C ALA A 38 -9.83 -0.97 8.41
N ALA A 39 -9.82 -1.39 7.15
CA ALA A 39 -8.70 -2.10 6.53
C ALA A 39 -7.42 -1.24 6.48
N VAL A 40 -7.50 0.04 6.11
CA VAL A 40 -6.36 0.97 6.11
C VAL A 40 -5.83 1.19 7.53
N LEU A 41 -6.71 1.35 8.52
CA LEU A 41 -6.30 1.50 9.92
C LEU A 41 -5.63 0.23 10.46
N LEU A 42 -6.12 -0.95 10.06
CA LEU A 42 -5.49 -2.23 10.39
C LEU A 42 -4.09 -2.34 9.77
N LEU A 43 -3.94 -2.01 8.48
CA LEU A 43 -2.63 -1.90 7.81
C LEU A 43 -1.68 -0.99 8.58
N TYR A 44 -2.12 0.21 8.94
CA TYR A 44 -1.30 1.18 9.67
C TYR A 44 -0.90 0.69 11.06
N TYR A 45 -1.81 0.02 11.76
CA TYR A 45 -1.50 -0.63 13.03
C TYR A 45 -0.40 -1.68 12.89
N HIS A 46 -0.43 -2.52 11.85
CA HIS A 46 0.63 -3.50 11.60
C HIS A 46 1.98 -2.84 11.30
N LEU A 47 2.00 -1.85 10.41
CA LEU A 47 3.22 -1.08 10.11
C LEU A 47 3.82 -0.40 11.36
N LEU A 48 2.98 0.15 12.24
CA LEU A 48 3.43 0.73 13.50
C LEU A 48 4.06 -0.31 14.44
N ARG A 49 3.49 -1.51 14.50
CA ARG A 49 4.03 -2.59 15.32
C ARG A 49 5.36 -3.11 14.82
N GLU A 50 5.56 -3.10 13.51
CA GLU A 50 6.83 -3.48 12.86
C GLU A 50 7.86 -2.36 12.91
N GLY A 51 7.40 -1.10 12.99
CA GLY A 51 8.27 0.07 13.00
C GLY A 51 8.65 0.57 11.61
N GLY A 52 7.93 0.18 10.57
CA GLY A 52 8.17 0.61 9.20
C GLY A 52 7.43 -0.22 8.15
N ILE A 53 7.68 0.09 6.88
CA ILE A 53 7.35 -0.80 5.75
C ILE A 53 8.49 -1.81 5.67
N THR A 54 8.27 -3.01 6.20
CA THR A 54 9.28 -4.08 6.29
C THR A 54 8.82 -5.33 5.52
N HIS A 55 9.67 -6.35 5.43
CA HIS A 55 9.32 -7.64 4.83
C HIS A 55 8.94 -8.70 5.88
N ASP A 56 9.04 -8.37 7.18
CA ASP A 56 9.12 -9.37 8.25
C ASP A 56 7.77 -10.01 8.60
N GLN A 57 6.64 -9.34 8.37
CA GLN A 57 5.31 -9.94 8.54
C GLN A 57 4.38 -9.60 7.38
N THR A 58 3.62 -10.60 6.94
CA THR A 58 2.54 -10.43 5.97
C THR A 58 1.45 -9.56 6.60
N ILE A 59 1.26 -8.35 6.09
CA ILE A 59 0.15 -7.50 6.51
C ILE A 59 -1.11 -7.99 5.80
N TYR A 60 -1.99 -8.64 6.56
CA TYR A 60 -3.23 -9.18 5.99
C TYR A 60 -4.31 -8.11 5.90
N VAL A 61 -4.54 -7.60 4.68
CA VAL A 61 -5.73 -6.85 4.33
C VAL A 61 -6.54 -7.68 3.34
N ASP A 62 -7.80 -7.96 3.67
CA ASP A 62 -8.69 -8.70 2.77
C ASP A 62 -8.97 -7.86 1.50
N PRO A 63 -8.62 -8.33 0.30
CA PRO A 63 -8.88 -7.62 -0.95
C PRO A 63 -10.37 -7.34 -1.21
N GLU A 64 -11.29 -8.10 -0.61
CA GLU A 64 -12.73 -7.83 -0.70
C GLU A 64 -13.14 -6.59 0.11
N ASP A 65 -12.44 -6.31 1.21
CA ASP A 65 -12.67 -5.13 2.03
C ASP A 65 -11.86 -3.92 1.54
N PHE A 66 -10.66 -4.15 0.98
CA PHE A 66 -9.81 -3.10 0.45
C PHE A 66 -8.84 -3.59 -0.65
N ASN A 67 -9.20 -3.37 -1.91
CA ASN A 67 -8.32 -3.61 -3.04
C ASN A 67 -7.47 -2.37 -3.36
N ALA A 68 -6.22 -2.35 -2.90
CA ALA A 68 -5.32 -1.22 -3.08
C ALA A 68 -5.23 -0.73 -4.55
N PHE A 69 -5.21 -1.63 -5.54
CA PHE A 69 -5.14 -1.26 -6.96
C PHE A 69 -6.31 -0.37 -7.41
N GLU A 70 -7.50 -0.60 -6.88
CA GLU A 70 -8.70 0.15 -7.23
C GLU A 70 -8.83 1.44 -6.42
N TYR A 71 -8.36 1.40 -5.16
CA TYR A 71 -8.49 2.50 -4.22
C TYR A 71 -7.45 3.61 -4.40
N VAL A 72 -6.36 3.42 -5.16
CA VAL A 72 -5.45 4.51 -5.55
C VAL A 72 -6.21 5.68 -6.19
N LYS A 73 -7.31 5.40 -6.90
CA LYS A 73 -8.11 6.40 -7.62
C LYS A 73 -9.50 6.60 -7.04
N VAL A 74 -9.79 6.08 -5.84
CA VAL A 74 -11.13 6.14 -5.24
C VAL A 74 -11.66 7.57 -5.18
N GLU A 75 -12.92 7.76 -5.52
CA GLU A 75 -13.63 9.02 -5.35
C GLU A 75 -14.76 8.83 -4.34
N VAL A 76 -14.91 9.79 -3.44
CA VAL A 76 -15.99 9.83 -2.45
C VAL A 76 -16.90 10.99 -2.81
N ASP A 77 -18.20 10.70 -2.86
CA ASP A 77 -19.27 11.69 -3.01
C ASP A 77 -19.03 12.86 -2.04
N PRO A 78 -19.04 14.12 -2.51
CA PRO A 78 -18.88 15.30 -1.65
C PRO A 78 -19.73 15.27 -0.37
N ASP A 79 -20.96 14.74 -0.44
CA ASP A 79 -21.89 14.66 0.70
C ASP A 79 -21.50 13.57 1.72
N GLN A 80 -20.53 12.71 1.41
CA GLN A 80 -20.02 11.66 2.29
C GLN A 80 -18.60 11.93 2.79
N ARG A 81 -17.94 13.00 2.32
CA ARG A 81 -16.53 13.30 2.67
C ARG A 81 -16.30 13.64 4.14
N SER A 82 -17.34 14.01 4.89
CA SER A 82 -17.23 14.21 6.35
C SER A 82 -17.09 12.89 7.11
N GLU A 83 -17.61 11.79 6.55
CA GLU A 83 -17.60 10.46 7.18
C GLU A 83 -16.53 9.55 6.58
N ILE A 84 -16.36 9.60 5.25
CA ILE A 84 -15.43 8.76 4.51
C ILE A 84 -14.27 9.62 3.99
N ASN A 85 -13.10 9.44 4.60
CA ASN A 85 -11.90 10.19 4.25
C ASN A 85 -11.26 9.64 2.96
N GLN A 86 -11.55 10.29 1.83
CA GLN A 86 -11.00 9.95 0.51
C GLN A 86 -9.46 9.94 0.49
N ASP A 87 -8.84 10.94 1.11
CA ASP A 87 -7.39 11.09 1.06
C ASP A 87 -6.69 9.98 1.87
N LEU A 88 -7.27 9.60 3.02
CA LEU A 88 -6.81 8.45 3.80
C LEU A 88 -6.86 7.17 2.97
N LEU A 89 -7.96 6.91 2.27
CA LEU A 89 -8.13 5.72 1.44
C LEU A 89 -7.09 5.67 0.30
N ARG A 90 -6.87 6.78 -0.40
CA ARG A 90 -5.87 6.87 -1.46
C ARG A 90 -4.46 6.66 -0.94
N ARG A 91 -4.08 7.32 0.16
CA ARG A 91 -2.77 7.14 0.78
C ARG A 91 -2.57 5.71 1.28
N GLY A 92 -3.59 5.13 1.93
CA GLY A 92 -3.60 3.74 2.37
C GLY A 92 -3.35 2.77 1.22
N ALA A 93 -3.96 3.01 0.06
CA ALA A 93 -3.78 2.17 -1.13
C ALA A 93 -2.34 2.25 -1.65
N VAL A 94 -1.77 3.45 -1.71
CA VAL A 94 -0.37 3.64 -2.11
C VAL A 94 0.57 2.93 -1.14
N ILE A 95 0.37 3.08 0.16
CA ILE A 95 1.21 2.44 1.19
C ILE A 95 1.12 0.92 1.10
N ALA A 96 -0.07 0.35 0.92
CA ALA A 96 -0.26 -1.08 0.72
C ALA A 96 0.54 -1.58 -0.50
N LEU A 97 0.46 -0.88 -1.63
CA LEU A 97 1.22 -1.22 -2.84
C LEU A 97 2.74 -1.08 -2.66
N LEU A 98 3.20 -0.14 -1.82
CA LEU A 98 4.62 -0.03 -1.47
C LEU A 98 5.09 -1.20 -0.60
N CYS A 99 4.24 -1.72 0.28
CA CYS A 99 4.53 -2.94 1.05
C CYS A 99 4.66 -4.13 0.09
N GLU A 100 3.67 -4.34 -0.78
CA GLU A 100 3.70 -5.39 -1.81
C GLU A 100 4.95 -5.27 -2.70
N LEU A 101 5.34 -4.05 -3.09
CA LEU A 101 6.56 -3.84 -3.88
C LEU A 101 7.82 -4.24 -3.10
N ASN A 102 7.91 -3.86 -1.82
CA ASN A 102 9.04 -4.22 -0.97
C ASN A 102 9.14 -5.74 -0.75
N ASP A 103 8.00 -6.42 -0.62
CA ASP A 103 7.92 -7.88 -0.56
C ASP A 103 8.38 -8.50 -1.88
N MET A 104 7.91 -7.99 -3.03
CA MET A 104 8.35 -8.49 -4.34
C MET A 104 9.86 -8.36 -4.56
N ILE A 105 10.46 -7.23 -4.17
CA ILE A 105 11.93 -7.04 -4.24
C ILE A 105 12.65 -8.08 -3.38
N THR A 106 12.15 -8.32 -2.16
CA THR A 106 12.82 -9.19 -1.19
C THR A 106 12.63 -10.67 -1.52
N GLU A 107 11.45 -11.07 -1.97
CA GLU A 107 11.11 -12.46 -2.28
C GLU A 107 11.71 -12.94 -3.59
N TYR A 108 11.76 -12.07 -4.61
CA TYR A 108 12.20 -12.44 -5.95
C TYR A 108 13.60 -11.93 -6.30
N GLU A 109 14.24 -11.13 -5.43
CA GLU A 109 15.61 -10.65 -5.56
C GLU A 109 15.91 -10.15 -6.98
N ASP A 110 16.77 -10.80 -7.76
CA ASP A 110 17.12 -10.42 -9.13
C ASP A 110 15.94 -10.44 -10.13
N ASP A 111 14.93 -11.27 -9.89
CA ASP A 111 13.85 -11.55 -10.84
C ASP A 111 12.60 -10.70 -10.62
N TYR A 112 12.54 -9.86 -9.58
CA TYR A 112 11.33 -9.12 -9.22
C TYR A 112 10.78 -8.25 -10.36
N LEU A 113 11.64 -7.62 -11.16
CA LEU A 113 11.24 -6.80 -12.31
C LEU A 113 10.58 -7.61 -13.43
N SER A 114 10.87 -8.91 -13.52
CA SER A 114 10.26 -9.80 -14.51
C SER A 114 8.87 -10.28 -14.09
N GLN A 115 8.49 -10.07 -12.83
CA GLN A 115 7.21 -10.55 -12.32
C GLN A 115 6.06 -9.69 -12.87
N PRO A 116 5.00 -10.31 -13.44
CA PRO A 116 3.82 -9.57 -13.89
C PRO A 116 3.17 -8.73 -12.79
N PHE A 117 3.26 -9.19 -11.54
CA PHE A 117 2.72 -8.49 -10.39
C PHE A 117 3.47 -7.18 -10.08
N THR A 118 4.81 -7.18 -10.12
CA THR A 118 5.64 -5.97 -10.00
C THR A 118 5.29 -4.94 -11.08
N THR A 119 5.12 -5.39 -12.33
CA THR A 119 4.67 -4.51 -13.42
C THR A 119 3.31 -3.88 -13.12
N LYS A 120 2.35 -4.67 -12.61
CA LYS A 120 1.03 -4.19 -12.21
C LYS A 120 1.12 -3.17 -11.07
N ILE A 121 2.00 -3.37 -10.09
CA ILE A 121 2.24 -2.41 -9.00
C ILE A 121 2.78 -1.10 -9.55
N PHE A 122 3.78 -1.13 -10.43
CA PHE A 122 4.32 0.08 -11.05
C PHE A 122 3.28 0.87 -11.86
N GLU A 123 2.37 0.18 -12.56
CA GLU A 123 1.28 0.85 -13.27
C GLU A 123 0.30 1.54 -12.30
N ALA A 124 0.00 0.89 -11.17
CA ALA A 124 -0.88 1.44 -10.15
C ALA A 124 -0.26 2.62 -9.40
N LEU A 125 1.06 2.55 -9.13
CA LEU A 125 1.84 3.63 -8.52
C LEU A 125 2.18 4.77 -9.51
N GLY A 126 1.31 5.03 -10.48
CA GLY A 126 1.47 6.08 -11.48
C GLY A 126 1.16 7.49 -10.95
N LYS A 127 0.57 8.32 -11.83
CA LYS A 127 0.33 9.74 -11.55
C LYS A 127 -0.56 9.96 -10.32
N GLU A 128 -1.67 9.24 -10.22
CA GLU A 128 -2.65 9.43 -9.14
C GLU A 128 -2.07 9.02 -7.78
N ALA A 129 -1.24 7.97 -7.74
CA ALA A 129 -0.49 7.62 -6.54
C ALA A 129 0.48 8.72 -6.11
N SER A 130 1.13 9.37 -7.08
CA SER A 130 2.05 10.49 -6.84
C SER A 130 1.34 11.76 -6.34
N GLU A 131 0.06 11.94 -6.68
CA GLU A 131 -0.76 13.02 -6.12
C GLU A 131 -1.10 12.78 -4.65
N ALA A 132 -1.33 11.52 -4.25
CA ALA A 132 -1.60 11.13 -2.87
C ALA A 132 -0.33 11.06 -2.00
N VAL A 133 0.78 10.58 -2.56
CA VAL A 133 2.09 10.40 -1.91
C VAL A 133 3.18 10.87 -2.88
N PRO A 134 3.63 12.15 -2.80
CA PRO A 134 4.60 12.74 -3.72
C PRO A 134 5.98 12.07 -3.77
N GLU A 135 6.32 11.23 -2.81
CA GLU A 135 7.58 10.48 -2.75
C GLU A 135 7.62 9.28 -3.73
N VAL A 136 6.45 8.82 -4.21
CA VAL A 136 6.31 7.62 -5.07
C VAL A 136 7.19 7.64 -6.33
N PRO A 137 7.27 8.72 -7.13
CA PRO A 137 8.09 8.73 -8.34
C PRO A 137 9.56 8.39 -8.07
N MET A 138 10.11 8.94 -6.99
CA MET A 138 11.51 8.73 -6.59
C MET A 138 11.77 7.29 -6.13
N ILE A 139 10.81 6.71 -5.40
CA ILE A 139 10.87 5.29 -5.00
C ILE A 139 10.84 4.40 -6.24
N ILE A 140 9.93 4.65 -7.18
CA ILE A 140 9.84 3.87 -8.43
C ILE A 140 11.12 4.00 -9.26
N GLU A 141 11.69 5.20 -9.36
CA GLU A 141 12.94 5.41 -10.10
C GLU A 141 14.08 4.57 -9.49
N THR A 142 14.18 4.54 -8.17
CA THR A 142 15.17 3.75 -7.43
C THR A 142 14.94 2.25 -7.63
N VAL A 143 13.69 1.81 -7.62
CA VAL A 143 13.29 0.39 -7.74
C VAL A 143 13.17 -0.07 -9.19
N ARG A 144 13.43 0.78 -10.20
CA ARG A 144 13.46 0.34 -11.61
C ARG A 144 14.83 -0.15 -12.06
N THR A 145 15.81 -0.19 -11.17
CA THR A 145 17.12 -0.78 -11.43
C THR A 145 17.15 -2.27 -11.09
N SER A 146 18.04 -3.04 -11.71
CA SER A 146 18.30 -4.42 -11.28
C SER A 146 18.69 -4.47 -9.79
N GLU A 147 18.40 -5.59 -9.12
CA GLU A 147 18.73 -5.80 -7.69
C GLU A 147 20.21 -5.49 -7.39
N ALA A 148 21.12 -5.99 -8.21
CA ALA A 148 22.56 -5.77 -8.06
C ALA A 148 23.01 -4.29 -8.08
N SER A 149 22.13 -3.38 -8.52
CA SER A 149 22.36 -1.93 -8.56
C SER A 149 21.40 -1.15 -7.68
N LEU A 150 20.50 -1.84 -6.98
CA LEU A 150 19.52 -1.24 -6.08
C LEU A 150 20.23 -0.76 -4.81
N ASP A 151 20.12 0.53 -4.53
CA ASP A 151 20.54 1.09 -3.27
C ASP A 151 19.47 0.81 -2.21
N TYR A 152 19.61 -0.34 -1.53
CA TYR A 152 18.71 -0.76 -0.47
C TYR A 152 18.66 0.23 0.69
N GLU A 153 19.76 0.87 1.04
CA GLU A 153 19.78 1.84 2.13
C GLU A 153 18.98 3.09 1.77
N ALA A 154 19.15 3.61 0.55
CA ALA A 154 18.36 4.70 0.04
C ALA A 154 16.87 4.33 -0.06
N LEU A 155 16.54 3.13 -0.56
CA LEU A 155 15.17 2.62 -0.62
C LEU A 155 14.52 2.59 0.77
N GLN A 156 15.17 1.96 1.75
CA GLN A 156 14.65 1.85 3.10
C GLN A 156 14.52 3.21 3.79
N SER A 157 15.44 4.14 3.52
CA SER A 157 15.33 5.52 4.01
C SER A 157 14.10 6.24 3.42
N MET A 158 13.80 6.04 2.13
CA MET A 158 12.61 6.62 1.50
C MET A 158 11.32 6.01 2.05
N LEU A 159 11.26 4.67 2.16
CA LEU A 159 10.10 3.97 2.72
C LEU A 159 9.83 4.37 4.18
N LYS A 160 10.89 4.54 4.99
CA LYS A 160 10.79 5.05 6.35
C LYS A 160 10.21 6.47 6.38
N GLY A 161 10.65 7.35 5.48
CA GLY A 161 10.09 8.70 5.37
C GLY A 161 8.59 8.70 5.05
N VAL A 162 8.15 7.82 4.15
CA VAL A 162 6.73 7.62 3.83
C VAL A 162 5.97 7.11 5.06
N PHE A 163 6.49 6.08 5.74
CA PHE A 163 5.90 5.53 6.96
C PHE A 163 5.71 6.60 8.05
N GLU A 164 6.77 7.36 8.38
CA GLU A 164 6.69 8.40 9.41
C GLU A 164 5.69 9.50 9.04
N LYS A 165 5.69 9.93 7.78
CA LYS A 165 4.87 11.05 7.32
C LYS A 165 3.38 10.73 7.22
N TYR A 166 3.03 9.52 6.78
CA TYR A 166 1.64 9.18 6.45
C TYR A 166 1.00 8.13 7.36
N VAL A 167 1.79 7.27 8.01
CA VAL A 167 1.26 6.26 8.94
C VAL A 167 1.34 6.78 10.37
N VAL A 168 2.55 7.10 10.86
CA VAL A 168 2.76 7.53 12.25
C VAL A 168 1.97 8.81 12.53
N ARG A 169 2.07 9.80 11.63
CA ARG A 169 1.39 11.08 11.80
C ARG A 169 -0.13 10.97 11.78
N GLU A 170 -0.69 10.12 10.92
CA GLU A 170 -2.15 9.93 10.79
C GLU A 170 -2.72 9.28 12.05
N ILE A 171 -2.12 8.18 12.52
CA ILE A 171 -2.55 7.52 13.76
C ILE A 171 -2.37 8.45 14.97
N SER A 172 -1.27 9.20 15.03
CA SER A 172 -1.06 10.18 16.11
C SER A 172 -2.13 11.27 16.13
N ALA A 173 -2.57 11.74 14.96
CA ALA A 173 -3.64 12.72 14.85
C ALA A 173 -4.98 12.16 15.34
N LEU A 174 -5.30 10.91 14.98
CA LEU A 174 -6.52 10.24 15.44
C LEU A 174 -6.54 10.07 16.96
N VAL A 175 -5.45 9.60 17.56
CA VAL A 175 -5.33 9.42 19.02
C VAL A 175 -5.36 10.76 19.76
N SER A 176 -4.74 11.80 19.22
CA SER A 176 -4.74 13.13 19.87
C SER A 176 -6.10 13.82 19.77
N SER A 177 -6.90 13.51 18.74
CA SER A 177 -8.23 14.08 18.55
C SER A 177 -9.30 13.50 19.47
N SER A 178 -9.05 12.36 20.12
CA SER A 178 -9.99 11.74 21.07
C SER A 178 -9.93 12.32 22.49
N ASP A 179 -8.98 13.21 22.77
CA ASP A 179 -8.81 13.88 24.08
C ASP A 179 -9.47 15.29 24.14
N ALA A 180 -10.20 15.69 23.10
CA ALA A 180 -10.91 16.97 22.99
C ALA A 180 -12.44 16.77 22.98
#